data_AF-A0A540NFG1-F1
#
_entry.id   AF-A0A540NFG1-F1
#
_cell.length_a   1.000
_cell.length_b   1.000
_cell.length_c   1.000
_cell.angle_alpha   90.00
_cell.angle_beta   90.00
_cell.angle_gamma   90.00
#
_symmetry.space_group_name_H-M   'P 1'
#
loop_
_entity.id
_entity.type
_entity.pdbx_description
1 polymer ?
#
loop_
_entity_poly.entity_id
_entity_poly.type
_entity_poly.pdbx_seq_one_letter_code
_entity_poly.pdbx_strand_id
1 'polypeptide(L)' 'MELVRVLPSAEDEVNVACFHPFAGGGLVYGTKEGKLRVLQFDGARDEKFIGPNYFTEENTAVAV' A
#
# COMPACT_ATOMS: atom_id res chain seq x y z
N MET A 1 0.78 18.94 -14.22
CA MET A 1 0.66 17.82 -13.27
C MET A 1 0.80 18.41 -11.88
N GLU A 2 -0.11 18.08 -10.97
CA GLU A 2 -0.11 18.59 -9.59
C GLU A 2 -0.09 17.40 -8.63
N LEU A 3 0.67 17.52 -7.55
CA LEU A 3 0.75 16.52 -6.49
C LEU A 3 -0.45 16.67 -5.55
N VAL A 4 -1.34 15.67 -5.54
CA VAL A 4 -2.58 15.71 -4.74
C VAL A 4 -2.40 15.14 -3.33
N ARG A 5 -1.52 14.14 -3.17
CA ARG A 5 -1.30 13.46 -1.88
C ARG A 5 0.08 12.80 -1.85
N VAL A 6 0.67 12.75 -0.66
CA VAL A 6 1.90 12.01 -0.36
C VAL A 6 1.61 10.98 0.73
N LEU A 7 2.25 9.81 0.65
CA LEU A 7 2.31 8.84 1.74
C LEU A 7 3.65 9.00 2.46
N PRO A 8 3.69 9.67 3.63
CA PRO A 8 4.94 10.12 4.24
C PRO A 8 5.73 9.02 4.97
N SER A 9 5.18 7.81 5.17
CA SER A 9 5.69 6.82 6.13
C SER A 9 6.26 5.54 5.49
N ALA A 10 6.78 5.63 4.26
CA ALA A 10 7.55 4.52 3.74
C ALA A 10 8.93 4.54 4.42
N GLU A 11 9.15 3.65 5.39
CA GLU A 11 10.46 3.43 6.03
C GLU A 11 11.54 3.05 5.00
N ASP A 12 11.13 2.70 3.79
CA ASP A 12 11.95 2.24 2.68
C ASP A 12 11.40 2.75 1.34
N GLU A 13 12.26 2.78 0.32
CA GLU A 13 11.96 3.24 -1.03
C GLU A 13 10.99 2.31 -1.77
N VAL A 14 10.03 2.90 -2.48
CA VAL A 14 9.09 2.17 -3.34
C VAL A 14 9.78 1.72 -4.62
N ASN A 15 9.55 0.48 -5.03
CA ASN A 15 9.97 -0.04 -6.33
C ASN A 15 8.80 -0.04 -7.34
N VAL A 16 7.63 -0.56 -6.94
CA VAL A 16 6.44 -0.67 -7.79
C VAL A 16 5.16 -0.42 -6.97
N ALA A 17 4.15 0.17 -7.61
CA ALA A 17 2.82 0.35 -7.03
C ALA A 17 1.72 0.03 -8.06
N CYS A 18 0.59 -0.47 -7.58
CA CYS A 18 -0.60 -0.77 -8.37
C CYS A 18 -1.85 -0.21 -7.66
N PHE A 19 -2.64 0.57 -8.38
CA PHE A 19 -3.92 1.07 -7.87
C PHE A 19 -5.03 0.07 -8.13
N HIS A 20 -5.97 -0.01 -7.21
CA HIS A 20 -7.20 -0.75 -7.44
C HIS A 20 -8.00 -0.10 -8.60
N PRO A 21 -8.59 -0.89 -9.52
CA PRO A 21 -9.29 -0.35 -10.69
C PRO A 21 -10.54 0.46 -10.36
N PHE A 22 -11.12 0.23 -9.17
CA PHE A 22 -12.28 0.98 -8.67
C PHE A 22 -11.84 2.05 -7.67
N ALA A 23 -12.42 3.25 -7.79
CA ALA A 23 -12.20 4.36 -6.88
C ALA A 23 -12.52 3.95 -5.43
N GLY A 24 -11.67 4.37 -4.49
CA GLY A 24 -11.78 3.97 -3.08
C GLY A 24 -11.24 2.56 -2.78
N GLY A 25 -10.80 1.79 -3.77
CA GLY A 25 -10.20 0.46 -3.52
C GLY A 25 -8.76 0.49 -3.01
N GLY A 26 -8.11 1.65 -3.00
CA GLY A 26 -6.77 1.81 -2.49
C GLY A 26 -5.65 1.40 -3.46
N LEU A 27 -4.48 1.07 -2.92
CA LEU A 27 -3.31 0.65 -3.70
C LEU A 27 -2.44 -0.37 -2.95
N VAL A 28 -1.65 -1.13 -3.69
CA VAL A 28 -0.61 -2.03 -3.18
C VAL A 28 0.74 -1.56 -3.72
N TYR A 29 1.79 -1.61 -2.90
CA TYR A 29 3.14 -1.27 -3.33
C TYR A 29 4.20 -2.17 -2.71
N GLY A 30 5.25 -2.45 -3.50
CA GLY A 30 6.43 -3.19 -3.08
C GLY A 30 7.60 -2.24 -2.83
N THR A 31 8.39 -2.51 -1.80
CA THR A 31 9.57 -1.72 -1.43
C THR A 31 10.89 -2.42 -1.79
N LYS A 32 12.01 -1.68 -1.79
CA LYS A 32 13.34 -2.22 -2.14
C LYS A 32 13.87 -3.25 -1.14
N GLU A 33 13.40 -3.22 0.10
CA GLU A 33 13.62 -4.22 1.16
C GLU A 33 12.78 -5.50 0.98
N GLY A 34 11.98 -5.59 -0.09
CA GLY A 34 11.15 -6.78 -0.35
C GLY A 34 9.86 -6.83 0.45
N LYS A 35 9.42 -5.70 1.03
CA LYS A 35 8.14 -5.62 1.76
C LYS A 35 7.00 -5.29 0.81
N LEU A 36 5.87 -5.97 0.96
CA LEU A 36 4.61 -5.60 0.32
C LEU A 36 3.75 -4.83 1.32
N ARG A 37 3.17 -3.71 0.90
CA ARG A 37 2.32 -2.85 1.72
C ARG A 37 1.00 -2.57 1.01
N VAL A 38 -0.11 -2.66 1.74
CA VAL A 38 -1.46 -2.45 1.23
C VAL A 38 -2.05 -1.21 1.91
N LEU A 39 -2.56 -0.29 1.11
CA LEU A 39 -3.28 0.90 1.58
C LEU A 39 -4.72 0.81 1.09
N GLN A 40 -5.66 0.47 1.97
CA GLN A 40 -7.10 0.46 1.67
C GLN A 40 -7.73 1.79 2.04
N PHE A 41 -8.63 2.30 1.19
CA PHE A 41 -9.39 3.52 1.45
C PHE A 41 -10.76 3.19 2.01
N ASP A 42 -10.92 3.35 3.33
CA ASP A 42 -12.22 3.30 3.98
C ASP A 42 -12.91 4.67 3.81
N GLY A 43 -13.91 4.72 2.92
CA GLY A 43 -14.68 5.94 2.64
C GLY A 43 -15.43 6.51 3.83
N ALA A 44 -15.42 5.84 4.99
CA ALA A 44 -16.05 6.29 6.22
C ALA A 44 -15.14 7.13 7.14
N ARG A 45 -13.82 7.20 6.87
CA ARG A 45 -12.87 7.86 7.80
C ARG A 45 -11.83 8.68 7.04
N ASP A 46 -12.03 10.00 7.01
CA ASP A 46 -11.05 10.98 6.56
C ASP A 46 -9.80 11.08 7.47
N GLU A 47 -9.73 10.31 8.57
CA GLU A 47 -8.63 10.38 9.52
C GLU A 47 -8.00 9.03 9.84
N LYS A 48 -6.67 9.02 9.70
CA LYS A 48 -5.68 7.98 10.07
C LYS A 48 -5.61 6.72 9.22
N PHE A 49 -4.94 6.90 8.08
CA PHE A 49 -4.47 5.85 7.17
C PHE A 49 -3.17 5.14 7.61
N ILE A 50 -2.90 5.08 8.92
CA ILE A 50 -1.82 4.25 9.48
C ILE A 50 -2.43 3.49 10.66
N GLY A 51 -3.36 2.58 10.34
CA GLY A 51 -3.64 1.45 11.22
C GLY A 51 -2.52 0.43 11.04
N PRO A 52 -1.91 -0.09 12.11
CA PRO A 52 -0.92 -1.14 11.97
C PRO A 52 -1.66 -2.41 11.50
N ASN A 53 -1.10 -3.06 10.49
CA ASN A 53 -1.27 -4.49 10.25
C ASN A 53 -2.58 -4.96 9.60
N TYR A 54 -2.78 -4.61 8.34
CA TYR A 54 -3.19 -5.65 7.38
C TYR A 54 -2.01 -5.97 6.46
N PHE A 55 -0.91 -6.42 7.08
CA PHE A 55 0.12 -7.17 6.37
C PHE A 55 -0.48 -8.55 6.12
N THR A 56 -1.08 -8.77 4.96
CA THR A 56 -1.34 -10.13 4.52
C THR A 56 0.01 -10.72 4.13
N GLU A 57 0.67 -11.40 5.07
CA GLU A 57 1.76 -12.35 4.75
C GLU A 57 1.16 -13.51 3.95
N GLU A 58 0.89 -13.31 2.66
CA GLU A 58 0.63 -14.41 1.76
C GLU A 58 1.30 -14.14 0.41
N ASN A 59 2.60 -14.39 0.37
CA ASN A 59 3.22 -15.00 -0.80
C ASN A 59 4.48 -15.77 -0.38
N THR A 60 4.28 -16.90 0.30
CA THR A 60 5.26 -17.99 0.23
C THR A 60 5.28 -18.48 -1.21
N ALA A 61 6.10 -17.84 -2.05
CA ALA A 61 6.52 -18.43 -3.31
C ALA A 61 7.40 -19.65 -2.99
N VAL A 62 6.77 -20.76 -2.59
CA VAL A 62 7.34 -22.09 -2.72
C VAL A 62 7.32 -22.37 -4.23
N ALA A 63 8.39 -21.96 -4.91
CA ALA A 63 8.73 -22.56 -6.18
C ALA A 63 9.25 -23.97 -5.87
N VAL A 64 8.38 -24.96 -6.04
CA VAL A 64 8.79 -26.38 -6.22
C VAL A 64 9.28 -26.54 -7.64
#